data_AF-A0A7V8ZLP9-F1
#
_entry.id   AF-A0A7V8ZLP9-F1
#
_cell.length_a   1.000
_cell.length_b   1.000
_cell.length_c   1.000
_cell.angle_alpha   90.00
_cell.angle_beta   90.00
_cell.angle_gamma   90.00
#
_symmetry.space_group_name_H-M   'P 1'
#
loop_
_entity.id
_entity.type
_entity.pdbx_description
1 polymer ?
#
loop_
_entity_poly.entity_id
_entity_poly.type
_entity_poly.pdbx_seq_one_letter_code
_entity_poly.pdbx_strand_id
1 'polypeptide(L)'
;MSPRRILYLHSSAGRYGADRQLHLMATGLDPERYVALAVLPDEGPLADDLRAAGIEVLIRPLAVLRRALMRPAGLGQVALAFAADAGGLGRLARAREVALVHTNTSVTLGGAA
;
A
#
# COMPACT_ATOMS: atom_id res chain seq x y z
N MET A 1 12.77 8.74 -21.51
CA MET A 1 11.36 8.72 -21.03
C MET A 1 11.39 9.00 -19.54
N SER A 2 10.39 9.65 -18.97
CA SER A 2 10.32 9.80 -17.50
C SER A 2 10.02 8.46 -16.83
N PRO A 3 10.60 8.16 -15.66
CA PRO A 3 10.36 6.90 -14.96
C PRO A 3 8.89 6.78 -14.55
N ARG A 4 8.34 5.56 -14.61
CA ARG A 4 6.95 5.28 -14.28
C ARG A 4 6.78 5.05 -12.78
N ARG A 5 5.72 5.59 -12.20
CA ARG A 5 5.48 5.46 -10.76
C ARG A 5 4.78 4.15 -10.39
N ILE A 6 5.33 3.45 -9.40
CA ILE A 6 4.71 2.27 -8.77
C ILE A 6 4.21 2.67 -7.39
N LEU A 7 2.93 2.43 -7.12
CA LEU A 7 2.31 2.65 -5.82
C LEU A 7 2.33 1.34 -5.02
N TYR A 8 3.08 1.31 -3.93
CA TYR A 8 3.09 0.21 -2.98
C TYR A 8 2.08 0.44 -1.85
N LEU A 9 1.18 -0.52 -1.64
CA LEU A 9 0.24 -0.55 -0.53
C LEU A 9 0.62 -1.67 0.42
N HIS A 10 0.79 -1.35 1.71
CA HIS A 10 1.21 -2.32 2.70
C HIS A 10 0.58 -2.07 4.06
N SER A 11 0.21 -3.14 4.76
CA SER A 11 -0.65 -3.09 5.96
C SER A 11 0.09 -2.99 7.29
N SER A 12 1.40 -2.79 7.27
CA SER A 12 2.25 -2.63 8.45
C SER A 12 3.44 -1.73 8.15
N ALA A 13 4.03 -1.16 9.20
CA ALA A 13 5.18 -0.26 9.11
C ALA A 13 6.37 -0.70 10.01
N GLY A 14 6.52 -2.01 10.25
CA GLY A 14 7.56 -2.57 11.11
C GLY A 14 8.84 -2.93 10.35
N ARG A 15 9.52 -4.02 10.76
CA ARG A 15 10.66 -4.62 10.04
C ARG A 15 10.49 -6.12 9.85
N TYR A 16 9.26 -6.61 9.93
CA TYR A 16 8.96 -8.03 9.83
C TYR A 16 8.88 -8.46 8.36
N GLY A 17 8.85 -9.78 8.09
CA GLY A 17 9.09 -10.36 6.77
C GLY A 17 8.51 -9.61 5.57
N ALA A 18 7.22 -9.25 5.60
CA ALA A 18 6.57 -8.51 4.51
C ALA A 18 7.00 -7.03 4.42
N ASP A 19 7.34 -6.39 5.54
CA ASP A 19 7.93 -5.05 5.59
C ASP A 19 9.30 -5.06 4.90
N ARG A 20 10.15 -6.05 5.24
CA ARG A 20 11.47 -6.21 4.62
C ARG A 20 11.37 -6.49 3.12
N GLN A 21 10.39 -7.30 2.71
CA GLN A 21 10.13 -7.56 1.30
C GLN A 21 9.72 -6.27 0.58
N LEU A 22 8.81 -5.45 1.17
CA LEU A 22 8.46 -4.16 0.58
C LEU A 22 9.70 -3.29 0.39
N HIS A 23 10.51 -3.15 1.45
CA HIS A 23 11.72 -2.35 1.40
C HIS A 23 12.63 -2.78 0.25
N LEU A 24 12.95 -4.09 0.17
CA LEU A 24 13.80 -4.64 -0.89
C LEU A 24 13.23 -4.40 -2.30
N MET A 25 11.93 -4.55 -2.50
CA MET A 25 11.30 -4.32 -3.80
C MET A 25 11.32 -2.84 -4.18
N ALA A 26 11.01 -1.96 -3.25
CA ALA A 26 10.90 -0.52 -3.52
C ALA A 26 12.28 0.13 -3.74
N THR A 27 13.32 -0.33 -3.03
CA THR A 27 14.70 0.16 -3.19
C THR A 27 15.45 -0.53 -4.32
N GLY A 28 15.01 -1.72 -4.76
CA GLY A 28 15.64 -2.50 -5.84
C GLY A 28 15.19 -2.12 -7.24
N LEU A 29 14.38 -1.08 -7.40
CA LEU A 29 13.90 -0.61 -8.70
C LEU A 29 15.04 0.01 -9.52
N ASP A 30 14.98 -0.19 -10.84
CA ASP A 30 15.78 0.60 -11.79
C ASP A 30 15.22 2.04 -11.82
N PRO A 31 15.98 3.04 -11.32
CA PRO A 31 15.50 4.41 -11.16
C PRO A 31 15.29 5.14 -12.51
N GLU A 32 15.88 4.64 -13.61
CA GLU A 32 15.65 5.21 -14.95
C GLU A 32 14.28 4.79 -15.50
N ARG A 33 13.74 3.67 -15.00
CA ARG A 33 12.47 3.09 -15.48
C ARG A 33 11.33 3.27 -14.50
N TYR A 34 11.61 3.23 -13.20
CA TYR A 34 10.58 3.21 -12.15
C TYR A 34 10.95 4.06 -10.94
N VAL A 35 9.92 4.64 -10.32
CA VAL A 35 10.03 5.31 -9.01
C VAL A 35 8.95 4.78 -8.07
N ALA A 36 9.30 4.58 -6.81
CA ALA A 36 8.38 4.09 -5.80
C ALA A 36 7.63 5.23 -5.09
N LEU A 37 6.38 4.97 -4.77
CA LEU A 37 5.57 5.70 -3.80
C LEU A 37 4.96 4.66 -2.87
N ALA A 38 5.15 4.80 -1.55
CA ALA A 38 4.58 3.87 -0.58
C ALA A 38 3.42 4.52 0.20
N VAL A 39 2.40 3.73 0.50
CA VAL A 39 1.33 4.08 1.43
C VAL A 39 1.32 3.05 2.57
N LEU A 40 1.46 3.54 3.79
CA LEU A 40 1.48 2.75 5.02
C LEU A 40 0.37 3.22 5.98
N PRO A 41 -0.17 2.34 6.85
CA PRO A 41 -1.25 2.69 7.77
C PRO A 41 -0.80 3.64 8.87
N ASP A 42 0.47 3.53 9.29
CA ASP A 42 1.03 4.19 10.46
C ASP A 42 2.49 4.58 10.17
N GLU A 43 3.01 5.51 10.97
CA GLU A 43 4.44 5.73 11.07
C GLU A 43 5.14 4.48 11.65
N GLY A 44 6.43 4.34 11.40
CA GLY A 44 7.23 3.26 11.98
C GLY A 44 8.53 2.99 11.25
N PRO A 45 9.31 2.00 11.72
CA PRO A 45 10.63 1.69 11.18
C PRO A 45 10.66 1.51 9.65
N LEU A 46 9.65 0.91 9.03
CA LEU A 46 9.59 0.78 7.57
C LEU A 46 9.46 2.14 6.87
N ALA A 47 8.63 3.03 7.42
CA ALA A 47 8.42 4.35 6.87
C ALA A 47 9.74 5.14 6.88
N ASP A 48 10.47 5.06 8.00
CA ASP A 48 11.78 5.68 8.15
C ASP A 48 12.81 5.10 7.17
N ASP A 49 12.88 3.77 7.07
CA ASP A 49 13.80 3.08 6.17
C ASP A 49 13.54 3.42 4.69
N LEU A 50 12.26 3.53 4.29
CA LEU A 50 11.87 3.92 2.93
C LEU A 50 12.19 5.39 2.64
N ARG A 51 11.88 6.30 3.56
CA ARG A 51 12.21 7.73 3.41
C ARG A 51 13.71 7.95 3.35
N ALA A 52 14.48 7.24 4.17
CA ALA A 52 15.94 7.26 4.13
C ALA A 52 16.51 6.79 2.78
N ALA A 53 15.81 5.88 2.10
CA ALA A 53 16.14 5.44 0.74
C ALA A 53 15.63 6.41 -0.37
N GLY A 54 15.10 7.58 0.00
CA GLY A 54 14.58 8.57 -0.96
C GLY A 54 13.21 8.25 -1.51
N ILE A 55 12.50 7.27 -0.94
CA ILE A 55 11.16 6.88 -1.36
C ILE A 55 10.13 7.74 -0.64
N GLU A 56 9.19 8.28 -1.39
CA GLU A 56 8.07 9.00 -0.81
C GLU A 56 7.13 8.05 -0.07
N VAL A 57 6.76 8.42 1.16
CA VAL A 57 5.86 7.63 2.01
C VAL A 57 4.69 8.50 2.46
N LEU A 58 3.48 8.02 2.18
CA LEU A 58 2.23 8.62 2.64
C LEU A 58 1.64 7.76 3.76
N ILE A 59 1.36 8.39 4.91
CA ILE A 59 0.65 7.74 6.00
C ILE A 59 -0.83 8.01 5.86
N ARG A 60 -1.62 6.96 5.72
CA ARG A 60 -3.08 7.03 5.75
C ARG A 60 -3.66 5.70 6.21
N PRO A 61 -4.79 5.72 6.92
CA PRO A 61 -5.54 4.50 7.19
C PRO A 61 -5.80 3.75 5.88
N LEU A 62 -5.42 2.48 5.86
CA LEU A 62 -5.80 1.54 4.82
C LEU A 62 -6.88 0.63 5.40
N ALA A 63 -7.93 0.38 4.63
CA ALA A 63 -8.98 -0.56 5.02
C ALA A 63 -8.44 -2.00 4.92
N VAL A 64 -7.60 -2.40 5.88
CA VAL A 64 -7.11 -3.76 5.98
C VAL A 64 -8.26 -4.62 6.49
N LEU A 65 -8.58 -5.70 5.77
CA LEU A 65 -9.68 -6.63 6.06
C LEU A 65 -9.41 -7.49 7.33
N ARG A 66 -8.94 -6.91 8.44
CA ARG A 66 -8.27 -7.66 9.51
C ARG A 66 -9.20 -8.34 10.51
N ARG A 67 -10.50 -7.99 10.56
CA ARG A 67 -11.36 -8.50 11.66
C ARG A 67 -12.88 -8.46 11.45
N ALA A 68 -13.37 -7.75 10.45
CA ALA A 68 -14.79 -7.42 10.40
C ALA A 68 -15.69 -8.50 9.77
N LEU A 69 -15.11 -9.57 9.22
CA LEU A 69 -15.84 -10.77 8.80
C LEU A 69 -16.33 -11.63 9.98
N MET A 70 -15.94 -11.32 11.22
CA MET A 70 -16.34 -12.09 12.40
C MET A 70 -17.74 -11.75 12.92
N ARG A 71 -18.45 -10.76 12.36
CA ARG A 71 -19.81 -10.37 12.78
C ARG A 71 -20.70 -9.96 11.59
N PRO A 72 -21.81 -10.67 11.29
CA PRO A 72 -22.66 -10.39 10.13
C PRO A 72 -23.29 -8.98 10.12
N ALA A 73 -23.51 -8.36 11.28
CA ALA A 73 -24.03 -6.99 11.39
C ALA A 73 -23.02 -5.90 10.96
N GLY A 74 -21.73 -6.23 10.78
CA GLY A 74 -20.67 -5.27 10.42
C GLY A 74 -20.41 -5.16 8.91
N LEU A 75 -20.97 -6.05 8.08
CA LEU A 75 -20.58 -6.18 6.67
C LEU A 75 -20.87 -4.93 5.82
N GLY A 76 -22.00 -4.25 6.05
CA GLY A 76 -22.34 -3.03 5.32
C GLY A 76 -21.41 -1.86 5.63
N GLN A 77 -21.04 -1.68 6.91
CA GLN A 77 -20.10 -0.63 7.32
C GLN A 77 -18.68 -0.90 6.78
N VAL A 78 -18.29 -2.17 6.72
CA VAL A 78 -17.01 -2.60 6.13
C VAL A 78 -16.98 -2.36 4.63
N ALA A 79 -18.06 -2.68 3.92
CA ALA A 79 -18.17 -2.43 2.49
C ALA A 79 -18.10 -0.93 2.17
N LEU A 80 -18.78 -0.09 2.95
CA LEU A 80 -18.70 1.37 2.81
C LEU A 80 -17.29 1.91 3.09
N ALA A 81 -16.64 1.45 4.16
CA ALA A 81 -15.28 1.84 4.48
C ALA A 81 -14.29 1.41 3.38
N PHE A 82 -14.45 0.21 2.85
CA PHE A 82 -13.65 -0.31 1.74
C PHE A 82 -13.86 0.51 0.46
N ALA A 83 -15.11 0.80 0.10
CA ALA A 83 -15.43 1.60 -1.08
C ALA A 83 -14.88 3.03 -0.99
N ALA A 84 -14.97 3.65 0.19
CA ALA A 84 -14.38 4.97 0.46
C ALA A 84 -12.85 4.93 0.35
N ASP A 85 -12.20 3.92 0.93
CA ASP A 85 -10.75 3.75 0.90
C ASP A 85 -10.23 3.53 -0.53
N ALA A 86 -10.88 2.62 -1.27
CA ALA A 86 -10.62 2.35 -2.68
C ALA A 86 -10.81 3.61 -3.54
N GLY A 87 -11.88 4.38 -3.31
CA GLY A 87 -12.09 5.67 -3.98
C GLY A 87 -10.98 6.67 -3.69
N GLY A 88 -10.52 6.75 -2.44
CA GLY A 88 -9.38 7.59 -2.04
C GLY A 88 -8.06 7.16 -2.71
N LEU A 89 -7.78 5.85 -2.74
CA LEU A 89 -6.61 5.27 -3.41
C LEU A 89 -6.66 5.51 -4.93
N GLY A 90 -7.84 5.36 -5.55
CA GLY A 90 -8.01 5.64 -6.98
C GLY A 90 -7.79 7.11 -7.33
N ARG A 91 -8.25 8.05 -6.49
CA ARG A 91 -7.93 9.48 -6.67
C ARG A 91 -6.44 9.75 -6.51
N LEU A 92 -5.80 9.17 -5.51
CA LEU A 92 -4.35 9.30 -5.29
C LEU A 92 -3.57 8.75 -6.50
N ALA A 93 -3.90 7.55 -6.96
CA ALA A 93 -3.24 6.92 -8.09
C ALA A 93 -3.35 7.77 -9.37
N ARG A 94 -4.52 8.35 -9.64
CA ARG A 94 -4.70 9.29 -10.76
C ARG A 94 -3.91 10.58 -10.58
N ALA A 95 -3.98 11.20 -9.40
CA ALA A 95 -3.29 12.46 -9.12
C ALA A 95 -1.77 12.34 -9.16
N ARG A 96 -1.22 11.14 -8.90
CA ARG A 96 0.22 10.86 -8.94
C ARG A 96 0.67 10.12 -10.21
N GLU A 97 -0.22 9.99 -11.20
CA GLU A 97 0.04 9.31 -12.47
C GLU A 97 0.69 7.93 -12.29
N VAL A 98 0.14 7.16 -11.35
CA VAL A 98 0.63 5.82 -11.02
C VAL A 98 0.38 4.89 -12.20
N ALA A 99 1.44 4.21 -12.66
CA ALA A 99 1.39 3.25 -13.76
C ALA A 99 1.08 1.83 -13.30
N LEU A 100 1.40 1.50 -12.04
CA LEU A 100 1.21 0.18 -11.44
C LEU A 100 0.92 0.32 -9.94
N VAL A 101 -0.06 -0.43 -9.44
CA VAL A 101 -0.31 -0.58 -7.99
C VAL A 101 0.13 -1.97 -7.58
N HIS A 102 0.94 -2.06 -6.53
CA HIS A 102 1.41 -3.30 -5.92
C HIS A 102 0.95 -3.39 -4.47
N THR A 103 0.25 -4.46 -4.11
CA THR A 103 -0.24 -4.68 -2.74
C THR A 103 0.52 -5.84 -2.12
N ASN A 104 1.30 -5.58 -1.07
CA ASN A 104 2.13 -6.62 -0.42
C ASN A 104 1.35 -7.59 0.46
N THR A 105 0.17 -7.20 0.90
CA THR A 105 -0.68 -8.04 1.75
C THR A 105 -2.10 -7.99 1.25
N SER A 106 -2.52 -9.07 0.59
CA SER A 106 -3.93 -9.42 0.49
C SER A 106 -4.28 -10.14 1.79
N VAL A 107 -5.21 -9.61 2.60
CA VAL A 107 -5.98 -10.52 3.46
C VAL A 107 -6.76 -11.39 2.48
N THR A 108 -6.22 -12.55 2.17
CA THR A 108 -6.77 -13.50 1.21
C THR A 108 -8.16 -13.91 1.67
N LEU A 109 -9.18 -13.53 0.88
CA LEU A 109 -10.24 -14.49 0.56
C LEU A 109 -9.96 -15.20 -0.78
N GLY A 110 -9.01 -14.71 -1.57
CA GLY A 110 -8.53 -15.41 -2.76
C GLY A 110 -7.22 -14.82 -3.26
N GLY A 111 -6.17 -15.65 -3.32
CA GLY A 111 -5.14 -15.50 -4.34
C GLY A 111 -5.69 -16.00 -5.70
N ALA A 112 -6.88 -15.51 -6.08
CA ALA A 112 -7.62 -15.96 -7.26
C ALA A 112 -8.43 -14.79 -7.83
N ALA A 113 -7.80 -14.04 -8.72
CA ALA A 113 -8.35 -13.57 -9.98
C ALA A 113 -7.19 -13.12 -10.87
#